data_AF-A0A256HRD7-F1
#
_entry.id   AF-A0A256HRD7-F1
#
_cell.length_a   1.000
_cell.length_b   1.000
_cell.length_c   1.000
_cell.angle_alpha   90.00
_cell.angle_beta   90.00
_cell.angle_gamma   90.00
#
_symmetry.space_group_name_H-M   'P 1'
#
loop_
_entity.id
_entity.type
_entity.pdbx_description
1 polymer ?
#
loop_
_entity_poly.entity_id
_entity_poly.type
_entity_poly.pdbx_seq_one_letter_code
_entity_poly.pdbx_strand_id
1 'polypeptide(L)'
;MIPIRAAVPTTEEARALLTGIRRAAAVDVELDAVAAELADDEPDTALLDLVAAPFTSVADVDERLARTESYLRERGDRRAVFLTVYSRMTATVRTAIDDGAFVDPEWAASYLVAFAERYRRALVAFERRAFEALPRPWLMAFAAAARGETLVAQDALLGINAHITYDLTYTLGDVGIDPDRDAKREDHDRINAVLARLVQTAQDALAETYAATEIAGIDRLLDPLDDRLAVLGLKGVRWFAWRNAVLRADLPTWAGEPYVDWRTETVSTGAAAALLAPDVDASARLRDAETDVDAAAAFREAVRRRT
;
A
#
# COMPACT_ATOMS: atom_id res chain seq x y z
N MET A 1 27.98 13.43 -3.95
CA MET A 1 27.13 14.46 -4.59
C MET A 1 25.85 13.80 -5.04
N ILE A 2 24.71 14.32 -4.60
CA ILE A 2 23.36 13.84 -4.96
C ILE A 2 23.16 14.03 -6.47
N PRO A 3 22.83 12.99 -7.26
CA PRO A 3 22.32 13.25 -8.59
C PRO A 3 20.97 13.95 -8.44
N ILE A 4 20.86 15.20 -8.90
CA ILE A 4 19.65 16.05 -8.88
C ILE A 4 18.38 15.29 -9.33
N ARG A 5 18.54 14.25 -10.14
CA ARG A 5 17.48 13.34 -10.61
C ARG A 5 16.74 12.59 -9.49
N ALA A 6 17.33 12.37 -8.32
CA ALA A 6 16.67 11.67 -7.23
C ALA A 6 15.59 12.55 -6.55
N ALA A 7 15.87 13.86 -6.38
CA ALA A 7 15.02 14.82 -5.68
C ALA A 7 13.90 15.43 -6.53
N VAL A 8 14.03 15.39 -7.85
CA VAL A 8 12.99 15.88 -8.76
C VAL A 8 12.00 14.75 -9.06
N PRO A 9 10.67 14.96 -8.90
CA PRO A 9 9.68 13.99 -9.36
C PRO A 9 9.89 13.67 -10.84
N THR A 10 9.77 12.40 -11.21
CA THR A 10 9.62 12.01 -12.62
C THR A 10 8.28 12.53 -13.15
N THR A 11 8.13 12.53 -14.46
CA THR A 11 6.88 12.95 -15.13
C THR A 11 5.67 12.14 -14.66
N GLU A 12 5.82 10.82 -14.47
CA GLU A 12 4.76 9.95 -13.95
C GLU A 12 4.37 10.31 -12.52
N GLU A 13 5.35 10.55 -11.66
CA GLU A 13 5.08 10.90 -10.26
C GLU A 13 4.53 12.32 -10.14
N ALA A 14 4.96 13.25 -11.00
CA ALA A 14 4.37 14.58 -11.08
C ALA A 14 2.89 14.49 -11.48
N ARG A 15 2.52 13.66 -12.48
CA ARG A 15 1.11 13.41 -12.82
C ARG A 15 0.35 12.80 -11.66
N ALA A 16 0.90 11.77 -11.01
CA ALA A 16 0.26 11.12 -9.86
C ALA A 16 0.04 12.10 -8.69
N LEU A 17 1.01 12.98 -8.42
CA LEU A 17 0.89 14.05 -7.43
C LEU A 17 -0.21 15.03 -7.81
N LEU A 18 -0.26 15.49 -9.06
CA LEU A 18 -1.31 16.41 -9.53
C LEU A 18 -2.71 15.81 -9.41
N THR A 19 -2.88 14.55 -9.80
CA THR A 19 -4.14 13.83 -9.62
C THR A 19 -4.50 13.69 -8.15
N GLY A 20 -3.53 13.36 -7.29
CA GLY A 20 -3.76 13.22 -5.86
C GLY A 20 -4.14 14.52 -5.16
N ILE A 21 -3.46 15.63 -5.47
CA ILE A 21 -3.79 16.95 -4.93
C ILE A 21 -5.24 17.33 -5.25
N ARG A 22 -5.69 17.08 -6.49
CA ARG A 22 -7.07 17.41 -6.89
C ARG A 22 -8.13 16.63 -6.15
N ARG A 23 -7.81 15.41 -5.70
CA ARG A 23 -8.76 14.55 -4.99
C ARG A 23 -8.69 14.73 -3.47
N ALA A 24 -7.60 15.27 -2.93
CA ALA A 24 -7.38 15.40 -1.49
C ALA A 24 -8.53 16.09 -0.73
N ALA A 25 -9.08 17.19 -1.26
CA ALA A 25 -10.13 17.94 -0.57
C ALA A 25 -11.47 17.19 -0.48
N ALA A 26 -11.84 16.41 -1.50
CA ALA A 26 -13.04 15.58 -1.47
C ALA A 26 -12.86 14.37 -0.54
N VAL A 27 -11.63 13.82 -0.51
CA VAL A 27 -11.27 12.69 0.35
C VAL A 27 -11.34 13.06 1.82
N ASP A 28 -10.85 14.23 2.23
CA ASP A 28 -10.84 14.61 3.66
C ASP A 28 -12.28 14.65 4.24
N VAL A 29 -13.26 15.16 3.49
CA VAL A 29 -14.67 15.19 3.94
C VAL A 29 -15.28 13.78 4.02
N GLU A 30 -14.95 12.92 3.07
CA GLU A 30 -15.41 11.53 3.04
C GLU A 30 -14.81 10.71 4.18
N LEU A 31 -13.55 10.96 4.54
CA LEU A 31 -12.85 10.28 5.63
C LEU A 31 -13.41 10.63 7.01
N ASP A 32 -13.76 11.90 7.25
CA ASP A 32 -14.40 12.30 8.51
C ASP A 32 -15.78 11.65 8.67
N ALA A 33 -16.54 11.53 7.57
CA ALA A 33 -17.82 10.86 7.56
C ALA A 33 -17.70 9.35 7.79
N VAL A 34 -16.74 8.70 7.12
CA VAL A 34 -16.39 7.28 7.34
C VAL A 34 -16.04 7.02 8.81
N ALA A 35 -15.16 7.85 9.38
CA ALA A 35 -14.73 7.70 10.77
C ALA A 35 -15.91 7.83 11.74
N ALA A 36 -16.81 8.79 11.48
CA ALA A 36 -18.01 8.97 12.29
C ALA A 36 -19.00 7.79 12.20
N GLU A 37 -19.24 7.27 10.99
CA GLU A 37 -20.14 6.12 10.78
C GLU A 37 -19.62 4.85 11.47
N LEU A 38 -18.30 4.66 11.43
CA LEU A 38 -17.64 3.47 11.96
C LEU A 38 -17.29 3.58 13.45
N ALA A 39 -17.48 4.73 14.10
CA ALA A 39 -17.05 4.96 15.48
C ALA A 39 -17.85 4.18 16.52
N ASP A 40 -19.11 3.86 16.22
CA ASP A 40 -20.05 3.23 17.17
C ASP A 40 -19.98 1.69 17.19
N ASP A 41 -19.26 1.08 16.24
CA ASP A 41 -19.08 -0.37 16.18
C ASP A 41 -18.04 -0.85 17.21
N GLU A 42 -18.43 -1.80 18.06
CA GLU A 42 -17.52 -2.41 19.04
C GLU A 42 -16.35 -3.14 18.36
N PRO A 43 -15.11 -3.03 18.90
CA PRO A 43 -13.96 -3.76 18.38
C PRO A 43 -14.12 -5.29 18.49
N ASP A 44 -13.75 -6.00 17.44
CA ASP A 44 -13.59 -7.44 17.43
C ASP A 44 -12.36 -7.85 18.24
N THR A 45 -12.62 -8.20 19.50
CA THR A 45 -11.60 -8.66 20.45
C THR A 45 -10.84 -9.91 19.97
N ALA A 46 -11.50 -10.83 19.26
CA ALA A 46 -10.87 -12.05 18.77
C ALA A 46 -9.94 -11.77 17.58
N LEU A 47 -10.30 -10.81 16.72
CA LEU A 47 -9.36 -10.30 15.71
C LEU A 47 -8.16 -9.62 16.39
N LEU A 48 -8.41 -8.75 17.37
CA LEU A 48 -7.34 -8.07 18.11
C LEU A 48 -6.39 -9.05 18.77
N ASP A 49 -6.85 -10.16 19.34
CA ASP A 49 -5.99 -11.18 19.95
C ASP A 49 -5.00 -11.80 18.94
N LEU A 50 -5.40 -11.95 17.67
CA LEU A 50 -4.51 -12.45 16.62
C LEU A 50 -3.41 -11.44 16.25
N VAL A 51 -3.74 -10.14 16.28
CA VAL A 51 -2.88 -9.08 15.74
C VAL A 51 -2.33 -8.09 16.76
N ALA A 52 -2.64 -8.20 18.06
CA ALA A 52 -2.27 -7.19 19.07
C ALA A 52 -0.75 -7.08 19.29
N ALA A 53 -0.05 -8.22 19.34
CA ALA A 53 1.39 -8.26 19.56
C ALA A 53 2.16 -7.95 18.26
N PRO A 54 3.30 -7.24 18.32
CA PRO A 54 4.22 -7.12 17.18
C PRO A 54 4.67 -8.48 16.65
N PHE A 55 5.06 -8.53 15.38
CA PHE A 55 5.69 -9.74 14.82
C PHE A 55 7.14 -9.87 15.29
N THR A 56 7.59 -11.11 15.46
CA THR A 56 8.93 -11.42 16.00
C THR A 56 9.86 -12.09 14.98
N SER A 57 9.33 -12.67 13.91
CA SER A 57 10.10 -13.34 12.87
C SER A 57 9.29 -13.49 11.58
N VAL A 58 9.95 -13.87 10.48
CA VAL A 58 9.28 -14.17 9.20
C VAL A 58 8.27 -15.32 9.35
N ALA A 59 8.59 -16.35 10.14
CA ALA A 59 7.69 -17.47 10.38
C ALA A 59 6.44 -17.04 11.19
N ASP A 60 6.63 -16.17 12.19
CA ASP A 60 5.54 -15.60 12.99
C ASP A 60 4.61 -14.72 12.14
N VAL A 61 5.17 -13.92 11.23
CA VAL A 61 4.39 -13.14 10.25
C VAL A 61 3.53 -14.08 9.41
N ASP A 62 4.15 -15.07 8.76
CA ASP A 62 3.47 -16.00 7.85
C ASP A 62 2.31 -16.73 8.53
N GLU A 63 2.55 -17.31 9.73
CA GLU A 63 1.51 -18.00 10.50
C GLU A 63 0.35 -17.06 10.87
N ARG A 64 0.67 -15.90 11.45
CA ARG A 64 -0.36 -15.01 12.02
C ARG A 64 -1.14 -14.26 10.94
N LEU A 65 -0.51 -13.90 9.81
CA LEU A 65 -1.23 -13.35 8.67
C LEU A 65 -2.20 -14.40 8.09
N ALA A 66 -1.78 -15.66 7.94
CA ALA A 66 -2.66 -16.73 7.47
C ALA A 66 -3.84 -16.99 8.43
N ARG A 67 -3.60 -16.99 9.74
CA ARG A 67 -4.67 -17.12 10.75
C ARG A 67 -5.63 -15.95 10.73
N THR A 68 -5.11 -14.73 10.61
CA THR A 68 -5.93 -13.51 10.51
C THR A 68 -6.76 -13.51 9.23
N GLU A 69 -6.17 -13.92 8.11
CA GLU A 69 -6.85 -14.08 6.83
C GLU A 69 -8.03 -15.04 6.93
N SER A 70 -7.79 -16.23 7.48
CA SER A 70 -8.83 -17.24 7.62
C SER A 70 -9.95 -16.78 8.55
N TYR A 71 -9.59 -16.11 9.65
CA TYR A 71 -10.55 -15.55 10.61
C TYR A 71 -11.51 -14.54 9.95
N LEU A 72 -10.98 -13.60 9.17
CA LEU A 72 -11.75 -12.58 8.46
C LEU A 72 -12.60 -13.20 7.35
N ARG A 73 -12.01 -14.12 6.58
CA ARG A 73 -12.67 -14.81 5.47
C ARG A 73 -13.88 -15.62 5.93
N GLU A 74 -13.75 -16.37 7.03
CA GLU A 74 -14.85 -17.15 7.61
C GLU A 74 -16.04 -16.30 8.06
N ARG A 75 -15.82 -14.99 8.28
CA ARG A 75 -16.84 -14.01 8.65
C ARG A 75 -17.38 -13.22 7.46
N GLY A 76 -16.90 -13.48 6.25
CA GLY A 76 -17.22 -12.69 5.06
C GLY A 76 -16.71 -11.26 5.13
N ASP A 77 -15.70 -10.98 5.97
CA ASP A 77 -15.11 -9.65 6.09
C ASP A 77 -14.21 -9.36 4.89
N ARG A 78 -14.54 -8.32 4.12
CA ARG A 78 -13.83 -7.98 2.88
C ARG A 78 -12.42 -7.43 3.10
N ARG A 79 -12.04 -7.10 4.33
CA ARG A 79 -10.63 -6.84 4.68
C ARG A 79 -9.76 -8.08 4.42
N ALA A 80 -10.35 -9.28 4.39
CA ALA A 80 -9.67 -10.50 3.98
C ALA A 80 -9.17 -10.46 2.54
N VAL A 81 -9.80 -9.72 1.62
CA VAL A 81 -9.46 -9.75 0.18
C VAL A 81 -8.01 -9.38 -0.09
N PHE A 82 -7.56 -8.23 0.40
CA PHE A 82 -6.15 -7.84 0.31
C PHE A 82 -5.26 -8.81 1.11
N LEU A 83 -5.71 -9.23 2.29
CA LEU A 83 -4.93 -10.09 3.16
C LEU A 83 -4.69 -11.48 2.56
N THR A 84 -5.63 -12.02 1.76
CA THR A 84 -5.46 -13.27 1.00
C THR A 84 -4.28 -13.14 0.03
N VAL A 85 -4.20 -12.04 -0.72
CA VAL A 85 -3.09 -11.77 -1.64
C VAL A 85 -1.78 -11.59 -0.86
N TYR A 86 -1.83 -10.78 0.19
CA TYR A 86 -0.65 -10.43 0.97
C TYR A 86 -0.05 -11.64 1.71
N SER A 87 -0.87 -12.50 2.30
CA SER A 87 -0.46 -13.72 2.99
C SER A 87 0.28 -14.66 2.02
N ARG A 88 -0.28 -14.91 0.81
CA ARG A 88 0.36 -15.74 -0.22
C ARG A 88 1.70 -15.15 -0.71
N MET A 89 1.76 -13.83 -0.90
CA MET A 89 3.00 -13.15 -1.29
C MET A 89 4.07 -13.28 -0.19
N THR A 90 3.69 -13.08 1.07
CA THR A 90 4.58 -13.21 2.22
C THR A 90 5.15 -14.62 2.35
N ALA A 91 4.30 -15.65 2.24
CA ALA A 91 4.74 -17.05 2.26
C ALA A 91 5.77 -17.35 1.17
N THR A 92 5.59 -16.79 -0.03
CA THR A 92 6.52 -17.02 -1.13
C THR A 92 7.86 -16.29 -0.93
N VAL A 93 7.84 -15.06 -0.41
CA VAL A 93 9.08 -14.34 -0.08
C VAL A 93 9.82 -15.05 1.05
N ARG A 94 9.11 -15.58 2.06
CA ARG A 94 9.69 -16.44 3.09
C ARG A 94 10.43 -17.63 2.48
N THR A 95 9.79 -18.40 1.59
CA THR A 95 10.44 -19.52 0.91
C THR A 95 11.69 -19.08 0.15
N ALA A 96 11.63 -17.93 -0.54
CA ALA A 96 12.79 -17.39 -1.25
C ALA A 96 13.95 -16.99 -0.30
N ILE A 97 13.64 -16.53 0.92
CA ILE A 97 14.65 -16.28 1.96
C ILE A 97 15.27 -17.60 2.40
N ASP A 98 14.45 -18.61 2.70
CA ASP A 98 14.89 -19.94 3.13
C ASP A 98 15.75 -20.65 2.05
N ASP A 99 15.44 -20.42 0.78
CA ASP A 99 16.18 -20.94 -0.39
C ASP A 99 17.47 -20.17 -0.71
N GLY A 100 17.80 -19.12 0.05
CA GLY A 100 19.02 -18.32 -0.14
C GLY A 100 19.00 -17.44 -1.41
N ALA A 101 17.82 -16.97 -1.82
CA ALA A 101 17.67 -16.15 -3.04
C ALA A 101 18.18 -14.71 -2.90
N PHE A 102 18.53 -14.24 -1.69
CA PHE A 102 18.91 -12.85 -1.39
C PHE A 102 20.41 -12.72 -1.14
N VAL A 103 20.97 -11.55 -1.47
CA VAL A 103 22.36 -11.18 -1.18
C VAL A 103 22.55 -11.01 0.32
N ASP A 104 21.61 -10.31 0.97
CA ASP A 104 21.52 -10.11 2.41
C ASP A 104 20.19 -10.68 2.94
N PRO A 105 20.16 -11.98 3.30
CA PRO A 105 18.94 -12.63 3.78
C PRO A 105 18.45 -12.07 5.12
N GLU A 106 19.35 -11.54 5.96
CA GLU A 106 18.98 -10.95 7.25
C GLU A 106 18.25 -9.60 7.05
N TRP A 107 18.74 -8.79 6.11
CA TRP A 107 18.05 -7.57 5.70
C TRP A 107 16.70 -7.88 5.04
N ALA A 108 16.63 -8.87 4.15
CA ALA A 108 15.38 -9.29 3.52
C ALA A 108 14.33 -9.77 4.55
N ALA A 109 14.76 -10.53 5.57
CA ALA A 109 13.91 -10.96 6.67
C ALA A 109 13.43 -9.78 7.53
N SER A 110 14.33 -8.87 7.89
CA SER A 110 14.01 -7.66 8.66
C SER A 110 13.02 -6.76 7.92
N TYR A 111 13.24 -6.58 6.61
CA TYR A 111 12.33 -5.89 5.70
C TYR A 111 10.95 -6.54 5.73
N LEU A 112 10.83 -7.84 5.49
CA LEU A 112 9.53 -8.53 5.50
C LEU A 112 8.78 -8.32 6.82
N VAL A 113 9.45 -8.49 7.96
CA VAL A 113 8.84 -8.33 9.29
C VAL A 113 8.40 -6.88 9.53
N ALA A 114 9.27 -5.90 9.24
CA ALA A 114 8.93 -4.49 9.39
C ALA A 114 7.77 -4.06 8.47
N PHE A 115 7.71 -4.64 7.27
CA PHE A 115 6.63 -4.38 6.32
C PHE A 115 5.29 -4.90 6.85
N ALA A 116 5.27 -6.14 7.34
CA ALA A 116 4.10 -6.74 7.96
C ALA A 116 3.62 -5.98 9.21
N GLU A 117 4.58 -5.47 10.00
CA GLU A 117 4.27 -4.67 11.18
C GLU A 117 3.50 -3.38 10.82
N ARG A 118 3.78 -2.76 9.66
CA ARG A 118 3.02 -1.59 9.20
C ARG A 118 1.56 -1.93 8.92
N TYR A 119 1.29 -3.03 8.21
CA TYR A 119 -0.07 -3.53 7.98
C TYR A 119 -0.77 -3.86 9.30
N ARG A 120 -0.10 -4.60 10.19
CA ARG A 120 -0.65 -4.98 11.50
C ARG A 120 -1.07 -3.76 12.31
N ARG A 121 -0.21 -2.73 12.37
CA ARG A 121 -0.50 -1.48 13.09
C ARG A 121 -1.70 -0.76 12.49
N ALA A 122 -1.82 -0.71 11.15
CA ALA A 122 -2.98 -0.13 10.49
C ALA A 122 -4.27 -0.91 10.82
N LEU A 123 -4.24 -2.25 10.75
CA LEU A 123 -5.39 -3.09 11.08
C LEU A 123 -5.81 -2.94 12.54
N VAL A 124 -4.87 -2.96 13.48
CA VAL A 124 -5.13 -2.74 14.91
C VAL A 124 -5.71 -1.36 15.17
N ALA A 125 -5.17 -0.32 14.54
CA ALA A 125 -5.69 1.04 14.68
C ALA A 125 -7.13 1.13 14.16
N PHE A 126 -7.43 0.47 13.04
CA PHE A 126 -8.78 0.50 12.45
C PHE A 126 -9.77 -0.21 13.37
N GLU A 127 -9.41 -1.40 13.83
CA GLU A 127 -10.25 -2.20 14.72
C GLU A 127 -10.52 -1.51 16.06
N ARG A 128 -9.54 -0.74 16.56
CA ARG A 128 -9.69 0.07 17.78
C ARG A 128 -10.36 1.43 17.56
N ARG A 129 -10.79 1.74 16.33
CA ARG A 129 -11.35 3.05 15.94
C ARG A 129 -10.41 4.23 16.22
N ALA A 130 -9.10 3.99 16.23
CA ALA A 130 -8.07 5.00 16.42
C ALA A 130 -7.73 5.67 15.07
N PHE A 131 -8.74 6.25 14.42
CA PHE A 131 -8.65 6.69 13.02
C PHE A 131 -7.59 7.77 12.78
N GLU A 132 -7.30 8.60 13.78
CA GLU A 132 -6.25 9.62 13.72
C GLU A 132 -4.83 9.02 13.64
N ALA A 133 -4.67 7.76 14.09
CA ALA A 133 -3.43 7.02 13.99
C ALA A 133 -3.29 6.23 12.68
N LEU A 134 -4.33 6.17 11.85
CA LEU A 134 -4.27 5.50 10.55
C LEU A 134 -3.72 6.41 9.46
N PRO A 135 -2.85 5.86 8.61
CA PRO A 135 -2.62 6.45 7.29
C PRO A 135 -3.93 6.58 6.52
N ARG A 136 -4.18 7.77 5.94
CA ARG A 136 -5.31 8.03 5.03
C ARG A 136 -5.58 6.90 4.01
N PRO A 137 -4.59 6.39 3.24
CA PRO A 137 -4.85 5.32 2.27
C PRO A 137 -5.35 4.01 2.92
N TRP A 138 -4.93 3.70 4.14
CA TRP A 138 -5.43 2.54 4.89
C TRP A 138 -6.85 2.76 5.39
N LEU A 139 -7.16 3.96 5.90
CA LEU A 139 -8.52 4.30 6.32
C LEU A 139 -9.50 4.13 5.15
N MET A 140 -9.16 4.65 3.97
CA MET A 140 -9.98 4.48 2.75
C MET A 140 -10.15 3.01 2.38
N ALA A 141 -9.07 2.22 2.41
CA ALA A 141 -9.11 0.80 2.06
C ALA A 141 -10.01 -0.01 3.01
N PHE A 142 -9.83 0.15 4.31
CA PHE A 142 -10.60 -0.59 5.30
C PHE A 142 -12.06 -0.13 5.37
N ALA A 143 -12.32 1.16 5.21
CA ALA A 143 -13.69 1.68 5.17
C ALA A 143 -14.48 1.17 3.96
N ALA A 144 -13.86 1.18 2.78
CA ALA A 144 -14.46 0.63 1.57
C ALA A 144 -14.80 -0.86 1.74
N ALA A 145 -13.87 -1.63 2.32
CA ALA A 145 -14.08 -3.04 2.63
C ALA A 145 -15.22 -3.24 3.65
N ALA A 146 -15.27 -2.43 4.71
CA ALA A 146 -16.30 -2.52 5.75
C ALA A 146 -17.70 -2.17 5.24
N ARG A 147 -17.83 -1.17 4.34
CA ARG A 147 -19.11 -0.81 3.71
C ARG A 147 -19.56 -1.84 2.67
N GLY A 148 -18.62 -2.55 2.04
CA GLY A 148 -18.90 -3.60 1.06
C GLY A 148 -19.45 -3.11 -0.28
N GLU A 149 -19.34 -1.81 -0.57
CA GLU A 149 -19.89 -1.15 -1.76
C GLU A 149 -18.97 -1.24 -3.00
N THR A 150 -17.76 -1.77 -2.82
CA THR A 150 -16.73 -1.89 -3.85
C THR A 150 -16.74 -3.25 -4.55
N LEU A 151 -16.03 -3.38 -5.67
CA LEU A 151 -15.67 -4.66 -6.28
C LEU A 151 -14.52 -5.31 -5.49
N VAL A 152 -14.41 -6.64 -5.51
CA VAL A 152 -13.29 -7.37 -4.87
C VAL A 152 -11.94 -6.90 -5.42
N ALA A 153 -11.87 -6.64 -6.72
CA ALA A 153 -10.67 -6.09 -7.35
C ALA A 153 -10.31 -4.69 -6.80
N GLN A 154 -11.31 -3.86 -6.47
CA GLN A 154 -11.05 -2.54 -5.86
C GLN A 154 -10.49 -2.69 -4.45
N ASP A 155 -11.03 -3.60 -3.62
CA ASP A 155 -10.51 -3.85 -2.27
C ASP A 155 -9.06 -4.35 -2.30
N ALA A 156 -8.75 -5.28 -3.20
CA ALA A 156 -7.39 -5.76 -3.40
C ALA A 156 -6.45 -4.62 -3.79
N LEU A 157 -6.83 -3.80 -4.78
CA LEU A 157 -6.02 -2.69 -5.27
C LEU A 157 -5.86 -1.57 -4.24
N LEU A 158 -6.89 -1.30 -3.43
CA LEU A 158 -6.83 -0.32 -2.33
C LEU A 158 -5.81 -0.77 -1.27
N GLY A 159 -5.86 -2.03 -0.85
CA GLY A 159 -4.89 -2.60 0.09
C GLY A 159 -3.47 -2.63 -0.49
N ILE A 160 -3.30 -3.03 -1.76
CA ILE A 160 -2.01 -3.01 -2.46
C ILE A 160 -1.45 -1.59 -2.50
N ASN A 161 -2.28 -0.59 -2.82
CA ASN A 161 -1.87 0.80 -2.85
C ASN A 161 -1.44 1.30 -1.46
N ALA A 162 -2.24 1.05 -0.41
CA ALA A 162 -1.88 1.45 0.94
C ALA A 162 -0.58 0.76 1.40
N HIS A 163 -0.46 -0.54 1.20
CA HIS A 163 0.70 -1.30 1.64
C HIS A 163 1.96 -0.94 0.84
N ILE A 164 1.90 -0.92 -0.49
CA ILE A 164 3.10 -0.78 -1.31
C ILE A 164 3.48 0.68 -1.54
N THR A 165 2.52 1.58 -1.75
CA THR A 165 2.84 2.99 -2.00
C THR A 165 3.16 3.71 -0.69
N TYR A 166 2.38 3.47 0.37
CA TYR A 166 2.54 4.13 1.66
C TYR A 166 3.48 3.38 2.59
N ASP A 167 3.15 2.17 3.04
CA ASP A 167 3.92 1.50 4.12
C ASP A 167 5.37 1.22 3.70
N LEU A 168 5.59 0.82 2.45
CA LEU A 168 6.91 0.42 1.98
C LEU A 168 7.91 1.57 1.99
N THR A 169 7.44 2.79 1.72
CA THR A 169 8.27 4.01 1.79
C THR A 169 8.93 4.13 3.16
N TYR A 170 8.15 3.92 4.23
CA TYR A 170 8.64 4.08 5.60
C TYR A 170 9.35 2.83 6.10
N THR A 171 8.90 1.64 5.67
CA THR A 171 9.54 0.36 6.00
C THR A 171 11.01 0.35 5.59
N LEU A 172 11.32 0.77 4.36
CA LEU A 172 12.70 0.84 3.88
C LEU A 172 13.56 1.82 4.68
N GLY A 173 12.96 2.89 5.20
CA GLY A 173 13.62 3.81 6.14
C GLY A 173 13.91 3.15 7.49
N ASP A 174 12.94 2.41 8.04
CA ASP A 174 13.06 1.74 9.35
C ASP A 174 14.15 0.66 9.35
N VAL A 175 14.23 -0.15 8.28
CA VAL A 175 15.21 -1.24 8.17
C VAL A 175 16.58 -0.76 7.65
N GLY A 176 16.66 0.49 7.19
CA GLY A 176 17.89 1.11 6.72
C GLY A 176 18.36 0.59 5.35
N ILE A 177 18.50 1.51 4.41
CA ILE A 177 19.04 1.22 3.06
C ILE A 177 20.56 1.41 2.97
N ASP A 178 21.22 1.81 4.06
CA ASP A 178 22.68 1.98 4.14
C ASP A 178 23.25 1.25 5.37
N PRO A 179 24.54 0.88 5.39
CA PRO A 179 25.43 0.80 4.23
C PRO A 179 24.94 -0.23 3.19
N ASP A 180 25.71 -0.43 2.11
CA ASP A 180 25.46 -1.46 1.09
C ASP A 180 24.16 -1.29 0.30
N ARG A 181 23.82 -0.04 0.01
CA ARG A 181 22.60 0.35 -0.71
C ARG A 181 22.38 -0.39 -2.02
N ASP A 182 23.44 -0.67 -2.78
CA ASP A 182 23.35 -1.39 -4.04
C ASP A 182 22.94 -2.87 -3.84
N ALA A 183 23.47 -3.53 -2.80
CA ALA A 183 23.07 -4.90 -2.44
C ALA A 183 21.62 -4.95 -1.95
N LYS A 184 21.23 -4.01 -1.09
CA LYS A 184 19.85 -3.88 -0.60
C LYS A 184 18.87 -3.51 -1.73
N ARG A 185 19.33 -2.72 -2.70
CA ARG A 185 18.56 -2.40 -3.91
C ARG A 185 18.32 -3.65 -4.75
N GLU A 186 19.37 -4.44 -4.95
CA GLU A 186 19.29 -5.73 -5.66
C GLU A 186 18.28 -6.65 -4.97
N ASP A 187 18.34 -6.80 -3.64
CA ASP A 187 17.38 -7.63 -2.90
C ASP A 187 15.94 -7.10 -2.97
N HIS A 188 15.75 -5.77 -2.90
CA HIS A 188 14.44 -5.16 -3.13
C HIS A 188 13.88 -5.46 -4.53
N ASP A 189 14.75 -5.52 -5.53
CA ASP A 189 14.41 -5.88 -6.91
C ASP A 189 14.21 -7.39 -7.12
N ARG A 190 14.90 -8.24 -6.35
CA ARG A 190 14.63 -9.68 -6.32
C ARG A 190 13.24 -9.99 -5.77
N ILE A 191 12.78 -9.25 -4.77
CA ILE A 191 11.38 -9.32 -4.33
C ILE A 191 10.43 -8.97 -5.50
N ASN A 192 10.72 -7.95 -6.31
CA ASN A 192 9.90 -7.65 -7.51
C ASN A 192 9.81 -8.86 -8.45
N ALA A 193 10.92 -9.58 -8.65
CA ALA A 193 10.93 -10.76 -9.50
C ALA A 193 10.12 -11.92 -8.90
N VAL A 194 10.17 -12.12 -7.58
CA VAL A 194 9.31 -13.07 -6.86
C VAL A 194 7.84 -12.71 -7.05
N LEU A 195 7.47 -11.45 -6.79
CA LEU A 195 6.09 -10.97 -6.92
C LEU A 195 5.57 -11.02 -8.36
N ALA A 196 6.42 -10.77 -9.36
CA ALA A 196 6.03 -10.84 -10.77
C ALA A 196 5.61 -12.26 -11.20
N ARG A 197 6.15 -13.30 -10.55
CA ARG A 197 5.73 -14.69 -10.78
C ARG A 197 4.43 -15.05 -10.07
N LEU A 198 3.98 -14.22 -9.13
CA LEU A 198 2.80 -14.45 -8.29
C LEU A 198 1.59 -13.63 -8.68
N VAL A 199 1.67 -12.73 -9.67
CA VAL A 199 0.49 -11.98 -10.13
C VAL A 199 -0.62 -12.95 -10.56
N GLN A 200 -0.26 -13.97 -11.34
CA GLN A 200 -1.16 -15.07 -11.67
C GLN A 200 -1.65 -15.82 -10.42
N THR A 201 -0.76 -16.11 -9.47
CA THR A 201 -1.15 -16.83 -8.24
C THR A 201 -2.07 -16.02 -7.33
N ALA A 202 -1.94 -14.69 -7.29
CA ALA A 202 -2.81 -13.78 -6.54
C ALA A 202 -4.18 -13.65 -7.19
N GLN A 203 -4.22 -13.61 -8.52
CA GLN A 203 -5.43 -13.71 -9.33
C GLN A 203 -6.16 -15.04 -9.12
N ASP A 204 -5.43 -16.15 -9.25
CA ASP A 204 -5.94 -17.50 -9.01
C ASP A 204 -6.44 -17.62 -7.57
N ALA A 205 -5.74 -17.02 -6.60
CA ALA A 205 -6.18 -16.97 -5.20
C ALA A 205 -7.53 -16.31 -5.05
N LEU A 206 -7.68 -15.12 -5.65
CA LEU A 206 -8.90 -14.34 -5.56
C LEU A 206 -10.04 -15.04 -6.31
N ALA A 207 -9.77 -15.62 -7.47
CA ALA A 207 -10.73 -16.42 -8.22
C ALA A 207 -11.15 -17.66 -7.43
N GLU A 208 -10.22 -18.50 -6.99
CA GLU A 208 -10.51 -19.70 -6.19
C GLU A 208 -11.32 -19.37 -4.93
N THR A 209 -10.93 -18.32 -4.22
CA THR A 209 -11.49 -17.98 -2.91
C THR A 209 -12.84 -17.28 -3.02
N TYR A 210 -13.05 -16.45 -4.05
CA TYR A 210 -14.22 -15.58 -4.16
C TYR A 210 -15.12 -15.86 -5.37
N ALA A 211 -14.77 -16.78 -6.30
CA ALA A 211 -15.58 -17.12 -7.48
C ALA A 211 -16.92 -17.80 -7.15
N ALA A 212 -17.02 -18.51 -6.03
CA ALA A 212 -18.27 -19.15 -5.60
C ALA A 212 -19.36 -18.13 -5.21
N THR A 213 -19.01 -16.85 -5.10
CA THR A 213 -19.89 -15.80 -4.58
C THR A 213 -20.52 -14.94 -5.69
N GLU A 214 -20.36 -15.29 -6.98
CA GLU A 214 -20.83 -14.50 -8.14
C GLU A 214 -20.42 -13.00 -8.04
N ILE A 215 -19.25 -12.69 -7.47
CA ILE A 215 -18.86 -11.31 -7.23
C ILE A 215 -18.35 -10.68 -8.53
N ALA A 216 -19.09 -9.69 -9.02
CA ALA A 216 -18.75 -8.92 -10.22
C ALA A 216 -17.32 -8.34 -10.14
N GLY A 217 -16.57 -8.41 -11.25
CA GLY A 217 -15.29 -7.72 -11.42
C GLY A 217 -14.02 -8.57 -11.24
N ILE A 218 -14.13 -9.84 -10.83
CA ILE A 218 -12.98 -10.78 -10.82
C ILE A 218 -12.41 -10.94 -12.23
N ASP A 219 -13.26 -11.04 -13.25
CA ASP A 219 -12.85 -11.23 -14.65
C ASP A 219 -11.92 -10.12 -15.18
N ARG A 220 -12.06 -8.87 -14.69
CA ARG A 220 -11.16 -7.76 -15.04
C ARG A 220 -9.78 -7.88 -14.40
N LEU A 221 -9.65 -8.64 -13.32
CA LEU A 221 -8.36 -8.92 -12.73
C LEU A 221 -7.65 -10.05 -13.48
N LEU A 222 -8.35 -10.92 -14.21
CA LEU A 222 -7.83 -12.17 -14.79
C LEU A 222 -7.38 -12.05 -16.27
N ASP A 223 -7.36 -10.84 -16.87
CA ASP A 223 -6.94 -10.66 -18.26
C ASP A 223 -5.39 -10.68 -18.39
N PRO A 224 -4.80 -11.53 -19.26
CA PRO A 224 -3.35 -11.60 -19.47
C PRO A 224 -2.67 -10.29 -19.91
N LEU A 225 -3.41 -9.34 -20.50
CA LEU A 225 -2.89 -7.99 -20.80
C LEU A 225 -2.79 -7.13 -19.53
N ASP A 226 -3.71 -7.33 -18.58
CA ASP A 226 -3.69 -6.68 -17.27
C ASP A 226 -2.57 -7.24 -16.39
N ASP A 227 -2.13 -8.49 -16.54
CA ASP A 227 -1.01 -9.06 -15.78
C ASP A 227 0.30 -8.28 -15.98
N ARG A 228 0.61 -7.93 -17.23
CA ARG A 228 1.82 -7.18 -17.55
C ARG A 228 1.73 -5.75 -17.03
N LEU A 229 0.55 -5.14 -17.09
CA LEU A 229 0.30 -3.81 -16.55
C LEU A 229 0.33 -3.81 -15.02
N ALA A 230 -0.16 -4.87 -14.37
CA ALA A 230 -0.10 -5.06 -12.93
C ALA A 230 1.35 -5.24 -12.45
N VAL A 231 2.16 -6.05 -13.14
CA VAL A 231 3.59 -6.20 -12.83
C VAL A 231 4.36 -4.89 -13.06
N LEU A 232 4.07 -4.17 -14.14
CA LEU A 232 4.69 -2.88 -14.43
C LEU A 232 4.30 -1.82 -13.40
N GLY A 233 3.02 -1.75 -13.04
CA GLY A 233 2.50 -0.87 -11.99
C GLY A 233 3.14 -1.18 -10.64
N LEU A 234 3.21 -2.45 -10.27
CA LEU A 234 3.85 -2.93 -9.04
C LEU A 234 5.33 -2.54 -8.97
N LYS A 235 6.09 -2.74 -10.05
CA LYS A 235 7.48 -2.27 -10.14
C LYS A 235 7.58 -0.76 -10.01
N GLY A 236 6.66 -0.01 -10.63
CA GLY A 236 6.58 1.45 -10.56
C GLY A 236 6.37 1.94 -9.12
N VAL A 237 5.38 1.42 -8.40
CA VAL A 237 5.10 1.84 -7.00
C VAL A 237 6.21 1.41 -6.04
N ARG A 238 6.83 0.23 -6.25
CA ARG A 238 7.99 -0.22 -5.45
C ARG A 238 9.25 0.60 -5.74
N TRP A 239 9.40 1.11 -6.97
CA TRP A 239 10.45 2.07 -7.32
C TRP A 239 10.21 3.42 -6.66
N PHE A 240 8.96 3.92 -6.67
CA PHE A 240 8.57 5.14 -5.97
C PHE A 240 8.92 5.08 -4.48
N ALA A 241 8.57 3.96 -3.81
CA ALA A 241 8.88 3.75 -2.40
C ALA A 241 10.39 3.72 -2.12
N TRP A 242 11.16 3.01 -2.97
CA TRP A 242 12.62 3.01 -2.87
C TRP A 242 13.22 4.41 -3.01
N ARG A 243 12.73 5.19 -3.98
CA ARG A 243 13.18 6.58 -4.16
C ARG A 243 12.86 7.46 -2.96
N ASN A 244 11.70 7.28 -2.35
CA ASN A 244 11.37 7.99 -1.11
C ASN A 244 12.32 7.62 0.03
N ALA A 245 12.64 6.34 0.19
CA ALA A 245 13.61 5.90 1.19
C ALA A 245 14.99 6.53 0.96
N VAL A 246 15.46 6.58 -0.30
CA VAL A 246 16.68 7.28 -0.68
C VAL A 246 16.61 8.77 -0.35
N LEU A 247 15.48 9.42 -0.61
CA LEU A 247 15.30 10.84 -0.28
C LEU A 247 15.33 11.09 1.23
N ARG A 248 14.73 10.21 2.03
CA ARG A 248 14.80 10.31 3.50
C ARG A 248 16.23 10.09 4.03
N ALA A 249 16.99 9.19 3.41
CA ALA A 249 18.36 8.90 3.80
C ALA A 249 19.34 10.02 3.40
N ASP A 250 19.15 10.61 2.21
CA ASP A 250 20.13 11.54 1.63
C ASP A 250 19.84 13.02 1.93
N LEU A 251 18.59 13.39 2.21
CA LEU A 251 18.22 14.79 2.50
C LEU A 251 18.29 15.08 4.01
N PRO A 252 18.58 16.34 4.40
CA PRO A 252 18.44 16.76 5.79
C PRO A 252 17.02 16.49 6.30
N THR A 253 16.88 15.97 7.52
CA THR A 253 15.58 15.54 8.09
C THR A 253 14.51 16.62 8.02
N TRP A 254 14.86 17.87 8.29
CA TRP A 254 13.95 19.02 8.23
C TRP A 254 13.35 19.28 6.83
N ALA A 255 13.97 18.78 5.76
CA ALA A 255 13.51 18.93 4.38
C ALA A 255 13.00 17.60 3.80
N GLY A 256 13.76 16.52 4.03
CA GLY A 256 13.50 15.20 3.46
C GLY A 256 12.22 14.58 3.99
N GLU A 257 12.01 14.60 5.31
CA GLU A 257 10.84 13.97 5.91
C GLU A 257 9.54 14.68 5.51
N PRO A 258 9.39 16.01 5.67
CA PRO A 258 8.15 16.67 5.27
C PRO A 258 7.84 16.52 3.77
N TYR A 259 8.87 16.53 2.92
CA TYR A 259 8.71 16.32 1.48
C TYR A 259 8.25 14.90 1.14
N VAL A 260 8.90 13.88 1.71
CA VAL A 260 8.56 12.49 1.47
C VAL A 260 7.19 12.16 2.06
N ASP A 261 6.87 12.66 3.25
CA ASP A 261 5.57 12.46 3.89
C ASP A 261 4.45 13.02 3.02
N TRP A 262 4.57 14.29 2.59
CA TRP A 262 3.62 14.91 1.68
C TRP A 262 3.46 14.12 0.38
N ARG A 263 4.57 13.74 -0.24
CA ARG A 263 4.58 13.04 -1.52
C ARG A 263 3.91 11.67 -1.42
N THR A 264 4.28 10.91 -0.40
CA THR A 264 3.78 9.55 -0.15
C THR A 264 2.29 9.57 0.15
N GLU A 265 1.86 10.47 1.02
CA GLU A 265 0.46 10.60 1.40
C GLU A 265 -0.40 11.11 0.24
N THR A 266 0.08 12.09 -0.52
CA THR A 266 -0.64 12.64 -1.68
C THR A 266 -0.86 11.58 -2.76
N VAL A 267 0.20 10.84 -3.12
CA VAL A 267 0.11 9.82 -4.19
C VAL A 267 -0.77 8.66 -3.76
N SER A 268 -0.55 8.11 -2.56
CA SER A 268 -1.33 6.96 -2.06
C SER A 268 -2.80 7.30 -1.83
N THR A 269 -3.11 8.46 -1.23
CA THR A 269 -4.50 8.92 -1.02
C THR A 269 -5.19 9.23 -2.36
N GLY A 270 -4.47 9.89 -3.28
CA GLY A 270 -4.96 10.20 -4.61
C GLY A 270 -5.30 8.97 -5.46
N ALA A 271 -4.46 7.94 -5.38
CA ALA A 271 -4.68 6.66 -6.02
C ALA A 271 -5.88 5.92 -5.42
N ALA A 272 -6.03 5.91 -4.08
CA ALA A 272 -7.20 5.33 -3.42
C ALA A 272 -8.50 6.02 -3.87
N ALA A 273 -8.51 7.35 -3.91
CA ALA A 273 -9.65 8.12 -4.43
C ALA A 273 -9.93 7.87 -5.91
N ALA A 274 -8.91 7.50 -6.70
CA ALA A 274 -9.09 7.07 -8.08
C ALA A 274 -9.84 5.75 -8.18
N LEU A 275 -9.43 4.80 -7.35
CA LEU A 275 -9.98 3.45 -7.33
C LEU A 275 -11.45 3.46 -6.88
N LEU A 276 -11.83 4.39 -5.98
CA LEU A 276 -13.21 4.54 -5.50
C LEU A 276 -14.11 5.37 -6.42
N ALA A 277 -13.55 6.04 -7.45
CA ALA A 277 -14.35 6.91 -8.31
C ALA A 277 -15.36 6.09 -9.16
N PRO A 278 -16.64 6.49 -9.22
CA PRO A 278 -17.72 5.65 -9.76
C PRO A 278 -17.75 5.48 -11.30
N ASP A 279 -16.74 5.89 -12.07
CA ASP A 279 -16.81 5.76 -13.54
C ASP A 279 -15.43 5.66 -14.22
N VAL A 280 -15.25 4.58 -15.00
CA VAL A 280 -14.08 4.35 -15.85
C VAL A 280 -14.30 5.12 -17.16
N ASP A 281 -14.15 6.44 -17.10
CA ASP A 281 -13.47 7.17 -18.16
C ASP A 281 -12.42 8.10 -17.54
N ALA A 282 -11.51 7.46 -16.80
CA ALA A 282 -10.39 8.11 -16.12
C ALA A 282 -9.56 8.96 -17.10
N SER A 283 -9.53 8.57 -18.38
CA SER A 283 -8.72 9.19 -19.43
C SER A 283 -9.22 10.58 -19.86
N ALA A 284 -10.54 10.77 -19.95
CA ALA A 284 -11.15 12.05 -20.33
C ALA A 284 -11.07 13.09 -19.21
N ARG A 285 -11.32 12.66 -17.96
CA ARG A 285 -11.18 13.53 -16.77
C ARG A 285 -9.73 13.88 -16.45
N LEU A 286 -8.77 13.01 -16.80
CA LEU A 286 -7.33 13.29 -16.67
C LEU A 286 -6.88 14.44 -17.60
N ARG A 287 -7.45 14.60 -18.80
CA ARG A 287 -7.06 15.66 -19.76
C ARG A 287 -7.58 17.04 -19.38
N ASP A 288 -8.81 17.16 -18.89
CA ASP A 288 -9.33 18.44 -18.36
C ASP A 288 -8.65 18.82 -17.03
N ALA A 289 -8.10 17.83 -16.34
CA ALA A 289 -7.26 17.99 -15.17
C ALA A 289 -5.75 18.04 -15.53
N GLU A 290 -5.31 18.34 -16.74
CA GLU A 290 -3.86 18.58 -16.98
C GLU A 290 -3.49 20.07 -16.90
N THR A 291 -4.49 20.96 -16.79
CA THR A 291 -4.31 22.37 -17.12
C THR A 291 -4.14 23.37 -15.98
N ASP A 292 -4.22 23.02 -14.68
CA ASP A 292 -4.16 24.10 -13.65
C ASP A 292 -3.80 23.75 -12.19
N VAL A 293 -2.76 22.96 -11.89
CA VAL A 293 -2.26 22.84 -10.50
C VAL A 293 -0.73 22.88 -10.44
N ASP A 294 -0.17 23.79 -9.63
CA ASP A 294 1.27 23.87 -9.32
C ASP A 294 1.60 22.98 -8.11
N ALA A 295 2.22 21.83 -8.35
CA ALA A 295 2.65 20.88 -7.32
C ALA A 295 3.59 21.51 -6.27
N ALA A 296 4.39 22.52 -6.65
CA ALA A 296 5.28 23.22 -5.72
C ALA A 296 4.48 24.17 -4.79
N ALA A 297 3.41 24.80 -5.28
CA ALA A 297 2.49 25.57 -4.46
C ALA A 297 1.73 24.69 -3.47
N ALA A 298 1.25 23.53 -3.93
CA ALA A 298 0.56 22.56 -3.07
C ALA A 298 1.45 22.02 -1.95
N PHE A 299 2.72 21.73 -2.23
CA PHE A 299 3.69 21.35 -1.18
C PHE A 299 3.90 22.48 -0.16
N ARG A 300 4.09 23.74 -0.60
CA ARG A 300 4.24 24.89 0.31
C ARG A 300 3.02 25.13 1.20
N GLU A 301 1.83 24.78 0.71
CA GLU A 301 0.59 24.85 1.48
C GLU A 301 0.49 23.71 2.51
N ALA A 302 0.83 22.49 2.11
CA ALA A 302 0.84 21.34 3.00
C ALA A 302 1.83 21.51 4.17
N VAL A 303 3.02 22.07 3.90
CA VAL A 303 4.00 22.41 4.95
C VAL A 303 3.42 23.44 5.92
N ARG A 304 2.75 24.48 5.42
CA ARG A 304 2.13 25.53 6.26
C ARG A 304 1.03 25.00 7.18
N ARG A 305 0.27 23.99 6.77
CA ARG A 305 -0.79 23.37 7.60
C ARG A 305 -0.25 22.47 8.72
N ARG A 306 1.02 22.06 8.65
CA ARG A 306 1.66 21.16 9.63
C ARG A 306 2.55 21.89 10.65
N THR A 307 2.86 23.16 10.42
CA THR A 307 3.50 24.08 11.37
C THR A 307 2.48 24.92 12.13
#